data_AF-A0A2Z2NGI0-F1
#
_entry.id   AF-A0A2Z2NGI0-F1
#
_cell.length_a   1.000
_cell.length_b   1.000
_cell.length_c   1.000
_cell.angle_alpha   90.00
_cell.angle_beta   90.00
_cell.angle_gamma   90.00
#
_symmetry.space_group_name_H-M   'P 1'
#
loop_
_entity.id
_entity.type
_entity.pdbx_description
1 polymer ?
#
loop_
_entity_poly.entity_id
_entity_poly.type
_entity_poly.pdbx_seq_one_letter_code
_entity_poly.pdbx_strand_id
1 'polypeptide(L)'
;MQRVFTAAKKKAGIEKVGGIHSLRHAYATHQLEAGMHIHKLQHQLGHRSVHTTSRYVHWVPNYREVSEAGIDLVAALEQVDE
;
A
#
# COMPACT_ATOMS: atom_id res chain seq x y z
N MET A 1 -17.21 -14.68 -3.02
CA MET A 1 -15.92 -14.27 -2.41
C MET A 1 -15.98 -14.12 -0.89
N GLN A 2 -16.86 -13.30 -0.31
CA GLN A 2 -16.93 -13.11 1.15
C GLN A 2 -17.13 -14.42 1.94
N ARG A 3 -17.99 -15.34 1.45
CA ARG A 3 -18.22 -16.66 2.09
C ARG A 3 -16.95 -17.52 2.19
N VAL A 4 -16.15 -17.54 1.11
CA VAL A 4 -14.88 -18.29 1.05
C VAL A 4 -13.86 -17.69 2.02
N PHE A 5 -13.76 -16.35 2.05
CA PHE A 5 -12.90 -15.66 3.00
C PHE A 5 -13.29 -15.95 4.46
N THR A 6 -14.58 -15.89 4.81
CA THR A 6 -15.04 -16.19 6.18
C THR A 6 -14.72 -17.63 6.58
N ALA A 7 -14.88 -18.60 5.67
CA ALA A 7 -14.49 -19.99 5.92
C ALA A 7 -12.99 -20.15 6.14
N ALA A 8 -12.15 -19.52 5.29
CA ALA A 8 -10.70 -19.54 5.43
C ALA A 8 -10.22 -18.88 6.73
N LYS A 9 -10.81 -17.72 7.07
CA LYS A 9 -10.55 -16.99 8.31
C LYS A 9 -10.85 -17.83 9.56
N LYS A 10 -11.99 -18.53 9.56
CA LYS A 10 -12.36 -19.46 10.64
C LYS A 10 -11.37 -20.62 10.73
N LYS A 11 -10.96 -21.20 9.60
CA LYS A 11 -9.97 -22.28 9.55
C LYS A 11 -8.59 -21.84 10.04
N ALA A 12 -8.21 -20.59 9.80
CA ALA A 12 -6.95 -20.00 10.24
C ALA A 12 -6.97 -19.52 11.71
N GLY A 13 -8.09 -19.65 12.44
CA GLY A 13 -8.19 -19.21 13.83
C GLY A 13 -8.17 -17.68 14.02
N ILE A 14 -8.49 -16.90 12.99
CA ILE A 14 -8.44 -15.44 13.05
C ILE A 14 -9.78 -14.90 13.57
N GLU A 15 -9.78 -14.33 14.77
CA GLU A 15 -10.99 -13.77 15.40
C GLU A 15 -11.24 -12.30 15.01
N LYS A 16 -10.20 -11.61 14.53
CA LYS A 16 -10.22 -10.17 14.24
C LYS A 16 -11.38 -9.78 13.33
N VAL A 17 -12.18 -8.78 13.70
CA VAL A 17 -13.34 -8.33 12.90
C VAL A 17 -12.86 -7.77 11.56
N GLY A 18 -13.46 -8.26 10.47
CA GLY A 18 -13.01 -7.91 9.12
C GLY A 18 -13.56 -8.85 8.06
N GLY A 19 -13.79 -8.29 6.87
CA GLY A 19 -14.25 -8.98 5.68
C GLY A 19 -13.15 -9.08 4.62
N ILE A 20 -13.50 -9.52 3.42
CA ILE A 20 -12.51 -9.71 2.35
C ILE A 20 -11.81 -8.40 1.94
N HIS A 21 -12.46 -7.25 2.16
CA HIS A 21 -11.86 -5.94 1.95
C HIS A 21 -10.68 -5.65 2.89
N SER A 22 -10.61 -6.29 4.06
CA SER A 22 -9.47 -6.16 4.97
C SER A 22 -8.16 -6.63 4.32
N LEU A 23 -8.20 -7.60 3.41
CA LEU A 23 -7.02 -8.02 2.65
C LEU A 23 -6.53 -6.93 1.69
N ARG A 24 -7.46 -6.24 1.01
CA ARG A 24 -7.13 -5.11 0.13
C ARG A 24 -6.51 -3.96 0.93
N HIS A 25 -7.05 -3.70 2.12
CA HIS A 25 -6.50 -2.67 2.99
C HIS A 25 -5.11 -3.02 3.48
N ALA A 26 -4.89 -4.25 3.96
CA ALA A 26 -3.57 -4.71 4.38
C ALA A 26 -2.54 -4.63 3.24
N TYR A 27 -2.90 -5.06 2.04
CA TYR A 27 -2.05 -4.92 0.85
C TYR A 27 -1.67 -3.45 0.61
N ALA A 28 -2.66 -2.56 0.55
CA ALA A 28 -2.41 -1.16 0.26
C ALA A 28 -1.51 -0.48 1.30
N THR A 29 -1.74 -0.73 2.59
CA THR A 29 -0.90 -0.20 3.67
C THR A 29 0.54 -0.73 3.58
N HIS A 30 0.74 -2.05 3.43
CA HIS A 30 2.07 -2.62 3.33
C HIS A 30 2.87 -2.16 2.12
N GLN A 31 2.21 -1.96 0.97
CA GLN A 31 2.92 -1.42 -0.20
C GLN A 31 3.39 0.01 0.02
N LEU A 32 2.57 0.86 0.68
CA LEU A 32 2.98 2.21 1.03
C LEU A 32 4.10 2.23 2.08
N GLU A 33 4.04 1.35 3.09
CA GLU A 33 5.12 1.17 4.07
C GLU A 33 6.44 0.74 3.41
N ALA A 34 6.36 -0.09 2.37
CA ALA A 34 7.52 -0.50 1.57
C ALA A 34 8.01 0.59 0.59
N GLY A 35 7.43 1.79 0.61
CA GLY A 35 7.84 2.93 -0.21
C GLY A 35 7.27 2.96 -1.63
N MET A 36 6.23 2.16 -1.90
CA MET A 36 5.53 2.27 -3.18
C MET A 36 4.87 3.63 -3.31
N HIS A 37 5.12 4.31 -4.43
CA HIS A 37 4.40 5.54 -4.71
C HIS A 37 2.90 5.34 -4.85
N ILE A 38 2.14 6.28 -4.27
CA ILE A 38 0.69 6.28 -4.29
C ILE A 38 0.08 6.17 -5.71
N HIS A 39 0.73 6.72 -6.74
CA HIS A 39 0.25 6.62 -8.12
C HIS A 39 0.37 5.19 -8.68
N LYS A 40 1.45 4.47 -8.35
CA LYS A 40 1.60 3.04 -8.70
C LYS A 40 0.56 2.21 -7.97
N LEU A 41 0.36 2.47 -6.68
CA LEU A 41 -0.66 1.78 -5.89
C LEU A 41 -2.07 2.06 -6.40
N GLN A 42 -2.38 3.30 -6.79
CA GLN A 42 -3.66 3.67 -7.40
C GLN A 42 -3.93 2.84 -8.66
N HIS A 43 -2.94 2.72 -9.53
CA HIS A 43 -3.05 1.93 -10.75
C HIS A 43 -3.30 0.44 -10.44
N GLN A 44 -2.52 -0.15 -9.53
CA GLN A 44 -2.70 -1.55 -9.11
C GLN A 44 -4.05 -1.83 -8.46
N LEU A 45 -4.59 -0.87 -7.70
CA LEU A 45 -5.90 -1.01 -7.07
C LEU A 45 -7.07 -0.75 -8.03
N GLY A 46 -6.81 -0.23 -9.23
CA GLY A 46 -7.80 0.12 -10.24
C GLY A 46 -8.64 1.35 -9.86
N HIS A 47 -8.07 2.25 -9.06
CA HIS A 47 -8.77 3.42 -8.55
C HIS A 47 -8.77 4.56 -9.59
N ARG A 48 -9.97 5.05 -9.95
CA ARG A 48 -10.13 6.16 -10.90
C ARG A 48 -9.63 7.51 -10.37
N SER A 49 -9.53 7.65 -9.05
CA SER A 49 -9.10 8.87 -8.39
C SER A 49 -8.11 8.57 -7.28
N VAL A 50 -7.01 9.32 -7.25
CA VAL A 50 -5.99 9.24 -6.19
C VAL A 50 -6.60 9.49 -4.81
N HIS A 51 -7.66 10.30 -4.71
CA HIS A 51 -8.35 10.59 -3.45
C HIS A 51 -8.83 9.31 -2.74
N THR A 52 -9.30 8.32 -3.50
CA THR A 52 -9.74 7.04 -2.94
C THR A 52 -8.60 6.19 -2.39
N THR A 53 -7.39 6.38 -2.93
CA THR A 53 -6.13 5.76 -2.50
C THR A 53 -5.48 6.52 -1.34
N SER A 54 -5.64 7.85 -1.28
CA SER A 54 -5.08 8.70 -0.21
C SER A 54 -5.54 8.30 1.18
N ARG A 55 -6.70 7.64 1.32
CA ARG A 55 -7.15 7.04 2.59
C ARG A 55 -6.13 6.10 3.22
N TYR A 56 -5.27 5.45 2.43
CA TYR A 56 -4.23 4.54 2.94
C TYR A 56 -3.01 5.26 3.49
N VAL A 57 -2.72 6.48 3.00
CA VAL A 57 -1.58 7.28 3.45
C VAL A 57 -1.72 7.67 4.92
N HIS A 58 -2.94 7.96 5.37
CA HIS A 58 -3.20 8.29 6.78
C HIS A 58 -2.83 7.17 7.76
N TRP A 59 -2.75 5.92 7.30
CA TRP A 59 -2.41 4.77 8.14
C TRP A 59 -0.93 4.43 8.14
N VAL A 60 -0.13 5.08 7.30
CA VAL A 60 1.32 4.87 7.21
C VAL A 60 2.02 6.07 7.85
N PRO A 61 2.47 5.97 9.12
CA PRO A 61 3.31 7.00 9.70
C PRO A 61 4.59 7.12 8.85
N ASN A 62 5.06 8.36 8.67
CA ASN A 62 6.29 8.68 7.94
C ASN A 62 6.28 8.41 6.42
N TYR A 63 5.10 8.33 5.78
CA TYR A 63 5.02 8.19 4.31
C TYR A 63 5.87 9.21 3.52
N ARG A 64 6.09 10.43 4.05
CA ARG A 64 6.97 11.44 3.44
C ARG A 64 8.44 11.01 3.43
N GLU A 65 8.95 10.47 4.53
CA GLU A 65 10.33 10.02 4.66
C GLU A 65 10.61 8.82 3.74
N VAL A 66 9.66 7.87 3.66
CA VAL A 66 9.79 6.69 2.80
C VAL A 66 9.74 7.08 1.30
N SER A 67 8.95 8.10 0.96
CA SER A 67 8.90 8.61 -0.42
C SER A 67 10.18 9.34 -0.84
N GLU A 68 10.87 10.00 0.09
CA GLU A 68 12.14 10.69 -0.15
C GLU A 68 13.31 9.69 -0.24
N ALA A 69 13.31 8.63 0.58
CA ALA A 69 14.32 7.57 0.52
C ALA A 69 14.29 6.77 -0.81
N GLY A 70 13.16 6.74 -1.51
CA GLY A 70 12.99 6.00 -2.76
C GLY A 70 13.29 6.76 -4.04
N ILE A 71 13.49 8.08 -3.98
CA ILE A 71 13.77 8.90 -5.17
C ILE A 71 14.71 10.05 -4.79
N ASP A 72 15.99 9.73 -4.57
CA ASP A 72 17.01 10.75 -4.77
C ASP A 72 17.41 10.75 -6.26
N LEU A 73 16.58 11.42 -7.09
CA LEU A 73 16.90 11.64 -8.50
C LEU A 73 18.15 12.50 -8.66
N VAL A 74 18.52 13.29 -7.65
CA VAL A 74 19.74 14.11 -7.68
C VAL A 74 20.96 13.23 -7.49
N ALA A 75 20.98 12.35 -6.47
CA ALA A 75 22.05 11.37 -6.29
C ALA A 75 22.17 10.38 -7.47
N ALA A 76 21.07 10.01 -8.12
CA ALA A 76 21.10 9.18 -9.32
C ALA A 76 21.65 9.89 -10.57
N LEU A 77 21.57 11.23 -10.61
CA LEU A 77 22.14 12.05 -11.69
C LEU A 77 23.61 12.41 -11.42
N GLU A 78 24.03 12.50 -10.16
CA GLU A 78 25.42 12.78 -9.77
C GLU A 78 26.39 11.62 -10.08
N GLN A 79 25.91 10.44 -10.46
CA GLN A 79 26.75 9.29 -10.84
C GLN A 79 26.99 9.14 -12.35
N VAL A 80 26.60 10.11 -13.18
CA VAL A 80 26.77 10.03 -14.66
C VAL A 80 27.93 10.90 -15.18
N ASP A 81 28.58 11.69 -14.31
CA ASP A 81 29.70 12.58 -14.68
C ASP A 81 31.09 12.06 -14.23
N GLU A 82 31.37 10.76 -14.40
CA GLU A 82 32.74 10.20 -14.35
C GLU A 82 33.10 9.42 -15.62
#